data_AF-A0A8I0HAP3-F1
#
_entry.id   AF-A0A8I0HAP3-F1
#
_cell.length_a   1.000
_cell.length_b   1.000
_cell.length_c   1.000
_cell.angle_alpha   90.00
_cell.angle_beta   90.00
_cell.angle_gamma   90.00
#
_symmetry.space_group_name_H-M   'P 1'
#
loop_
_entity.id
_entity.type
_entity.pdbx_description
1 polymer ?
#
loop_
_entity_poly.entity_id
_entity_poly.type
_entity_poly.pdbx_seq_one_letter_code
_entity_poly.pdbx_strand_id
1 'polypeptide(L)' 'VDGTCMDFRTAKPIGQDIHDAALAPFRGYDTNLCLDGQGLRKIGQAEGDQTGIVMEVETTLEGVQLYTGNFISDRAGKNG' A
#
# COMPACT_ATOMS: atom_id res chain seq x y z
N VAL A 1 -14.75 5.29 -2.53
CA VAL A 1 -13.57 5.05 -1.65
C VAL A 1 -13.71 5.79 -0.32
N ASP A 2 -14.52 6.85 -0.26
CA ASP A 2 -14.71 7.63 0.96
C ASP A 2 -15.14 6.76 2.15
N GLY A 3 -14.42 6.90 3.27
CA GLY A 3 -14.72 6.22 4.52
C GLY A 3 -14.41 4.72 4.55
N THR A 4 -13.73 4.17 3.54
CA THR A 4 -13.30 2.76 3.54
C THR A 4 -11.85 2.61 4.00
N CYS A 5 -11.46 1.38 4.39
CA CYS A 5 -10.06 1.03 4.67
C CYS A 5 -9.12 1.32 3.48
N MET A 6 -9.65 1.38 2.25
CA MET A 6 -8.89 1.67 1.02
C MET A 6 -8.67 3.16 0.76
N ASP A 7 -9.19 4.06 1.59
CA ASP A 7 -9.02 5.51 1.39
C ASP A 7 -7.65 5.97 1.86
N PHE A 8 -6.71 6.08 0.92
CA PHE A 8 -5.35 6.62 1.13
C PHE A 8 -5.16 8.01 0.49
N ARG A 9 -6.24 8.70 0.09
CA ARG A 9 -6.13 10.06 -0.46
C ARG A 9 -5.68 11.08 0.58
N THR A 10 -5.86 10.76 1.86
CA THR A 10 -5.20 11.42 3.00
C THR A 10 -4.26 10.42 3.64
N ALA A 11 -3.05 10.86 3.98
CA ALA A 11 -2.04 10.01 4.59
C ALA A 11 -2.54 9.44 5.93
N LYS A 12 -2.37 8.14 6.10
CA LYS A 12 -2.66 7.41 7.34
C LYS A 12 -1.69 6.23 7.48
N PRO A 13 -1.41 5.74 8.70
CA PRO A 13 -0.62 4.54 8.88
C PRO A 13 -1.26 3.35 8.15
N ILE A 14 -0.45 2.57 7.40
CA ILE A 14 -0.93 1.36 6.70
C ILE A 14 -1.60 0.40 7.70
N GLY A 15 -1.04 0.28 8.91
CA GLY A 15 -1.56 -0.58 9.98
C GLY A 15 -2.88 -0.12 10.60
N GLN A 16 -3.37 1.10 10.33
CA GLN A 16 -4.57 1.63 10.98
C GLN A 16 -5.80 0.77 10.69
N ASP A 17 -6.02 0.41 9.42
CA ASP A 17 -7.21 -0.31 8.96
C ASP A 17 -6.90 -1.72 8.43
N ILE A 18 -5.67 -2.23 8.64
CA ILE A 18 -5.18 -3.50 8.03
C ILE A 18 -5.98 -4.74 8.47
N HIS A 19 -6.75 -4.64 9.56
CA HIS A 19 -7.61 -5.70 10.09
C HIS A 19 -9.10 -5.49 9.80
N ASP A 20 -9.44 -4.55 8.90
CA ASP A 20 -10.81 -4.35 8.45
C ASP A 20 -11.41 -5.65 7.89
N ALA A 21 -12.70 -5.89 8.14
CA ALA A 21 -13.40 -7.10 7.70
C ALA A 21 -13.34 -7.31 6.18
N ALA A 22 -13.27 -6.24 5.38
CA ALA A 22 -13.10 -6.32 3.93
C ALA A 22 -11.74 -6.90 3.52
N LEU A 23 -10.72 -6.81 4.39
CA LEU A 23 -9.35 -7.28 4.13
C LEU A 23 -9.10 -8.69 4.67
N ALA A 24 -10.01 -9.22 5.50
CA ALA A 24 -9.84 -10.52 6.14
C ALA A 24 -9.50 -11.68 5.18
N PRO A 25 -10.12 -11.81 3.98
CA PRO A 25 -9.78 -12.85 3.02
C PRO A 25 -8.34 -12.77 2.48
N PHE A 26 -7.76 -11.57 2.48
CA PHE A 26 -6.45 -11.28 1.91
C PHE A 26 -5.34 -11.23 2.96
N ARG A 27 -5.69 -11.24 4.26
CA ARG A 27 -4.77 -11.16 5.40
C ARG A 27 -3.94 -9.86 5.43
N GLY A 28 -4.56 -8.77 4.97
CA GLY A 28 -3.93 -7.45 4.81
C GLY A 28 -4.34 -6.82 3.47
N TYR A 29 -3.60 -5.80 3.03
CA TYR A 29 -3.82 -5.24 1.70
C TYR A 29 -3.23 -6.16 0.64
N ASP A 30 -4.04 -6.50 -0.35
CA ASP A 30 -3.64 -7.18 -1.58
C ASP A 30 -4.61 -6.75 -2.68
N THR A 31 -4.57 -5.47 -3.03
CA THR A 31 -5.57 -4.87 -3.91
C THR A 31 -4.94 -3.90 -4.88
N ASN A 32 -5.39 -3.95 -6.13
CA ASN A 32 -5.06 -2.95 -7.14
C ASN A 32 -5.93 -1.71 -6.91
N LEU A 33 -5.28 -0.58 -6.62
CA LEU A 33 -5.92 0.72 -6.53
C LEU A 33 -5.96 1.35 -7.93
N CYS A 34 -7.15 1.74 -8.37
CA CYS A 34 -7.33 2.47 -9.62
C CYS A 34 -6.83 3.91 -9.44
N LEU A 35 -5.99 4.36 -10.37
CA LEU A 35 -5.33 5.65 -10.30
C LEU A 35 -6.04 6.67 -11.20
N ASP A 36 -6.40 7.81 -10.62
CA ASP A 36 -6.95 8.92 -11.38
C ASP A 36 -5.87 9.60 -12.25
N GLY A 37 -6.28 10.13 -13.40
CA GLY A 37 -5.39 10.84 -14.34
C GLY A 37 -4.74 9.94 -15.39
N GLN A 38 -3.89 10.56 -16.23
CA GLN A 38 -3.22 9.94 -17.38
C GLN A 38 -1.81 10.51 -17.54
N GLY A 39 -0.94 9.79 -18.27
CA GLY A 39 0.46 10.19 -18.43
C GLY A 39 1.29 9.99 -17.17
N LEU A 40 2.57 10.39 -17.23
CA LEU A 40 3.46 10.29 -16.08
C LEU A 40 3.01 11.28 -15.00
N ARG A 41 2.74 10.77 -13.81
CA ARG A 41 2.26 11.55 -12.67
C ARG A 41 2.64 10.86 -11.37
N LYS A 42 2.82 11.63 -10.30
CA LYS A 42 2.88 11.11 -8.93
C LYS A 42 1.53 10.51 -8.54
N ILE A 43 1.54 9.28 -8.05
CA ILE A 43 0.33 8.52 -7.69
C ILE A 43 0.23 8.24 -6.19
N GLY A 44 1.32 8.43 -5.45
CA GLY A 44 1.34 8.21 -4.01
C GLY A 44 2.73 8.36 -3.43
N GLN A 45 2.80 8.21 -2.11
CA GLN A 45 4.04 8.14 -1.36
C GLN A 45 3.88 7.23 -0.15
N ALA A 46 5.00 6.68 0.32
CA ALA A 46 5.10 5.99 1.59
C ALA A 46 6.18 6.66 2.43
N GLU A 47 5.93 6.81 3.73
CA GLU A 47 6.85 7.42 4.69
C GLU A 47 7.18 6.40 5.78
N GLY A 48 8.48 6.22 6.06
CA GLY A 48 8.95 5.38 7.15
C GLY A 48 8.66 6.03 8.50
N ASP A 49 7.98 5.31 9.39
CA ASP A 49 7.59 5.77 10.73
C ASP A 49 8.78 6.06 11.65
N GLN A 50 9.91 5.37 11.46
CA GLN A 50 11.11 5.53 12.29
C GLN A 50 12.06 6.62 11.78
N THR A 51 12.23 6.73 10.46
CA THR A 51 13.28 7.56 9.85
C THR A 51 12.74 8.79 9.12
N GLY A 52 11.44 8.84 8.83
CA GLY A 52 10.84 9.87 7.98
C GLY A 52 11.30 9.79 6.52
N ILE A 53 11.97 8.71 6.10
CA ILE A 53 12.35 8.53 4.69
C ILE A 53 11.07 8.38 3.86
N VAL A 54 10.94 9.23 2.84
CA VAL A 54 9.80 9.24 1.92
C VAL A 54 10.20 8.58 0.60
N MET A 55 9.38 7.63 0.16
CA MET A 55 9.40 7.07 -1.19
C MET A 55 8.19 7.61 -1.95
N GLU A 56 8.44 8.31 -3.06
CA GLU A 56 7.41 8.75 -3.99
C GLU A 56 7.31 7.78 -5.16
N VAL A 57 6.08 7.57 -5.67
CA VAL A 57 5.85 6.71 -6.83
C VAL A 57 5.20 7.54 -7.93
N GLU A 58 5.82 7.51 -9.11
CA GLU A 58 5.26 8.05 -10.34
C GLU A 58 5.06 6.92 -11.36
N THR A 59 4.00 7.00 -12.15
CA THR A 59 3.73 6.02 -13.20
C THR A 59 2.88 6.59 -14.32
N THR A 60 2.96 5.96 -15.49
CA THR A 60 2.04 6.18 -16.62
C THR A 60 0.86 5.21 -16.62
N LEU A 61 0.88 4.19 -15.75
CA LEU A 61 -0.14 3.16 -15.66
C LEU A 61 -1.43 3.64 -14.97
N GLU A 62 -2.48 2.86 -15.15
CA GLU A 62 -3.84 3.08 -14.64
C GLU A 62 -4.07 2.52 -13.22
N GLY A 63 -3.15 1.70 -12.70
CA GLY A 63 -3.32 1.01 -11.42
C GLY A 63 -2.01 0.84 -10.65
N VAL A 64 -2.12 0.65 -9.34
CA VAL A 64 -1.01 0.26 -8.46
C VAL A 64 -1.45 -0.82 -7.48
N GLN A 65 -0.66 -1.87 -7.33
CA GLN A 65 -0.90 -2.91 -6.33
C GLN A 65 -0.35 -2.46 -4.98
N LEU A 66 -1.21 -2.39 -3.95
CA LEU A 66 -0.76 -2.32 -2.56
C LEU A 66 -0.79 -3.74 -1.98
N TYR A 67 0.39 -4.31 -1.75
CA TYR A 67 0.56 -5.63 -1.14
C TYR A 67 1.40 -5.50 0.14
N THR A 68 0.85 -5.91 1.27
CA THR A 68 1.50 -5.81 2.60
C THR A 68 2.25 -7.07 3.02
N GLY A 69 2.69 -7.92 2.09
CA GLY A 69 3.51 -9.08 2.43
C GLY A 69 2.74 -10.21 3.12
N ASN A 70 1.43 -10.32 2.88
CA ASN A 70 0.48 -11.12 3.66
C ASN A 70 0.80 -12.62 3.73
N PHE A 71 1.59 -13.13 2.79
CA PHE A 71 1.98 -14.54 2.70
C PHE A 71 3.49 -14.77 2.90
N ILE A 72 4.24 -13.74 3.31
CA ILE A 72 5.63 -13.90 3.69
C ILE A 72 5.66 -14.74 4.97
N SER A 73 6.32 -15.90 4.89
CA SER A 73 6.61 -16.76 6.03
C SER A 73 8.02 -16.49 6.53
N ASP A 74 8.31 -16.90 7.77
CA ASP A 74 9.69 -16.97 8.22
C ASP A 74 10.52 -17.82 7.25
N ARG A 75 11.60 -17.22 6.75
CA ARG A 75 12.55 -17.85 5.85
C ARG A 75 13.95 -17.41 6.27
N ALA A 76 14.84 -18.38 6.46
CA ALA A 76 16.25 -18.08 6.58
C ALA A 76 16.76 -17.57 5.22
N GLY A 77 17.14 -16.29 5.16
CA GLY A 77 17.87 -15.73 4.02
C GLY A 77 19.24 -16.39 3.84
N LYS A 78 20.00 -16.00 2.81
CA LYS A 78 21.39 -16.44 2.69
C LYS A 78 22.25 -15.69 3.73
N ASN A 79 22.58 -16.38 4.81
CA ASN A 79 23.47 -15.92 5.89
C ASN A 79 23.01 -14.73 6.76
N GLY A 80 21.70 -14.44 6.81
CA GLY A 80 21.16 -13.34 7.63
C GLY A 80 21.58 -11.98 7.10
#